data_AF-A0A4Z1CRU6-F1
#
_entry.id   AF-A0A4Z1CRU6-F1
#
_cell.length_a   1.000
_cell.length_b   1.000
_cell.length_c   1.000
_cell.angle_alpha   90.00
_cell.angle_beta   90.00
_cell.angle_gamma   90.00
#
_symmetry.space_group_name_H-M   'P 1'
#
loop_
_entity.id
_entity.type
_entity.pdbx_description
1 polymer ?
#
loop_
_entity_poly.entity_id
_entity_poly.type
_entity_poly.pdbx_seq_one_letter_code
_entity_poly.pdbx_strand_id
1 'polypeptide(L)'
;MTERYQGAQDDRTGPRLLLRLCLMAGLASAAAGTAARAQPAEAPVLPTAEQTLALLPDPERYRLVILDEGLSPDAVQIIGTRIIDTLGEDHFFGAVAAHLPKDSRQLAIRLRAKLHSIEAAERAALDDCEAERTEGASACRLIGQIVPEEWTDDTPDLSHDVMYALSQSAGRLDGPIVVARSRDTANWAIWGGEDTRQSALDECNAAVRAAGAVPDCDIVVEDAP
;
A
#
# COMPACT_ATOMS: atom_id res chain seq x y z
N MET A 1 2.29 34.33 -13.09
CA MET A 1 1.82 33.29 -14.03
C MET A 1 1.86 32.00 -13.24
N THR A 2 0.72 31.32 -13.09
CA THR A 2 0.61 30.18 -12.17
C THR A 2 0.60 28.91 -13.00
N GLU A 3 1.60 28.04 -12.82
CA GLU A 3 1.74 26.78 -13.55
C GLU A 3 1.41 25.58 -12.66
N ARG A 4 0.80 24.55 -13.25
CA ARG A 4 0.26 23.36 -12.57
C ARG A 4 0.90 22.10 -13.12
N TYR A 5 1.25 21.16 -12.24
CA TYR A 5 1.62 19.79 -12.61
C TYR A 5 0.59 18.80 -12.08
N GLN A 6 -0.11 18.09 -12.97
CA GLN A 6 -1.02 16.99 -12.61
C GLN A 6 -0.26 15.66 -12.65
N GLY A 7 0.01 15.08 -11.48
CA GLY A 7 0.37 13.67 -11.36
C GLY A 7 -0.85 12.81 -11.71
N ALA A 8 -0.69 11.88 -12.66
CA ALA A 8 -1.78 11.07 -13.18
C ALA A 8 -2.20 9.97 -12.17
N GLN A 9 -3.40 10.07 -11.60
CA GLN A 9 -4.11 8.89 -11.09
C GLN A 9 -4.71 8.15 -12.31
N ASP A 10 -4.11 7.03 -12.71
CA ASP A 10 -4.58 6.19 -13.82
C ASP A 10 -5.83 5.39 -13.36
N ASP A 11 -6.99 6.04 -13.48
CA ASP A 11 -8.31 5.47 -13.17
C ASP A 11 -8.78 4.53 -14.31
N ARG A 12 -8.11 3.38 -14.50
CA ARG A 12 -8.56 2.36 -15.48
C ARG A 12 -9.59 1.42 -14.89
N THR A 13 -10.81 1.90 -14.71
CA THR A 13 -12.00 1.05 -14.60
C THR A 13 -12.58 0.74 -15.98
N GLY A 14 -12.14 -0.37 -16.59
CA GLY A 14 -12.71 -0.91 -17.82
C GLY A 14 -14.07 -1.62 -17.59
N PRO A 15 -14.96 -1.65 -18.60
CA PRO A 15 -16.35 -2.09 -18.44
C PRO A 15 -16.51 -3.61 -18.35
N ARG A 16 -17.44 -4.03 -17.48
CA ARG A 16 -17.95 -5.41 -17.36
C ARG A 16 -18.65 -5.84 -18.65
N LEU A 17 -18.05 -6.75 -19.42
CA LEU A 17 -18.71 -7.43 -20.51
C LEU A 17 -19.41 -8.71 -19.99
N LEU A 18 -20.73 -8.65 -19.92
CA LEU A 18 -21.61 -9.81 -19.80
C LEU A 18 -21.56 -10.61 -21.12
N LEU A 19 -21.20 -11.90 -21.07
CA LEU A 19 -21.56 -12.82 -22.15
C LEU A 19 -22.00 -14.20 -21.64
N ARG A 20 -23.06 -14.66 -22.31
CA ARG A 20 -23.97 -15.76 -22.02
C ARG A 20 -23.37 -17.15 -22.30
N LEU A 21 -23.77 -18.11 -21.45
CA LEU A 21 -24.49 -19.36 -21.75
C LEU A 21 -24.16 -20.13 -23.06
N CYS A 22 -23.62 -21.36 -22.93
CA CYS A 22 -23.82 -22.53 -23.82
C CYS A 22 -23.47 -23.80 -23.00
N LEU A 23 -24.45 -24.57 -22.52
CA LEU A 23 -25.02 -25.81 -23.08
C LEU A 23 -24.05 -26.99 -23.34
N MET A 24 -24.22 -28.02 -22.50
CA MET A 24 -24.29 -29.48 -22.77
C MET A 24 -23.22 -30.18 -23.62
N ALA A 25 -22.58 -31.21 -23.06
CA ALA A 25 -22.76 -32.63 -23.44
C ALA A 25 -21.72 -33.52 -22.73
N GLY A 26 -22.18 -34.69 -22.28
CA GLY A 26 -21.40 -35.61 -21.44
C GLY A 26 -20.42 -36.52 -22.19
N LEU A 27 -19.52 -37.11 -21.41
CA LEU A 27 -18.83 -38.37 -21.72
C LEU A 27 -18.42 -39.02 -20.39
N ALA A 28 -19.01 -40.18 -20.11
CA ALA A 28 -18.63 -41.04 -19.01
C ALA A 28 -17.32 -41.75 -19.36
N SER A 29 -16.25 -41.43 -18.64
CA SER A 29 -14.97 -42.16 -18.71
C SER A 29 -14.84 -43.05 -17.48
N ALA A 30 -14.80 -44.37 -17.70
CA ALA A 30 -14.42 -45.34 -16.69
C ALA A 30 -12.92 -45.20 -16.40
N ALA A 31 -12.56 -44.74 -15.20
CA ALA A 31 -11.17 -44.68 -14.75
C ALA A 31 -10.83 -45.95 -13.95
N ALA A 32 -9.86 -46.71 -14.45
CA ALA A 32 -9.21 -47.78 -13.72
C ALA A 32 -8.45 -47.21 -12.52
N GLY A 33 -8.73 -47.72 -11.32
CA GLY A 33 -8.07 -47.30 -10.09
C GLY A 33 -6.62 -47.75 -10.04
N THR A 34 -5.70 -46.85 -10.35
CA THR A 34 -4.31 -46.95 -9.91
C THR A 34 -4.24 -46.47 -8.47
N ALA A 35 -3.83 -47.36 -7.56
CA ALA A 35 -3.52 -47.02 -6.18
C ALA A 35 -2.27 -46.13 -6.15
N ALA A 36 -2.47 -44.82 -6.26
CA ALA A 36 -1.43 -43.83 -5.99
C ALA A 36 -1.05 -43.95 -4.51
N ARG A 37 0.14 -44.47 -4.23
CA ARG A 37 0.75 -44.34 -2.91
C ARG A 37 0.98 -42.84 -2.69
N ALA A 38 0.23 -42.26 -1.75
CA ALA A 38 0.50 -40.93 -1.25
C ALA A 38 1.94 -40.91 -0.72
N GLN A 39 2.84 -40.28 -1.48
CA GLN A 39 4.12 -39.86 -0.94
C GLN A 39 3.81 -38.87 0.18
N PRO A 40 4.46 -38.98 1.36
CA PRO A 40 4.36 -37.94 2.37
C PRO A 40 4.79 -36.63 1.69
N ALA A 41 3.86 -35.68 1.59
CA ALA A 41 4.18 -34.36 1.08
C ALA A 41 5.23 -33.78 2.04
N GLU A 42 6.47 -33.65 1.57
CA GLU A 42 7.44 -32.80 2.23
C GLU A 42 6.79 -31.41 2.35
N ALA A 43 6.71 -30.91 3.57
CA ALA A 43 6.21 -29.56 3.80
C ALA A 43 7.08 -28.61 2.96
N PRO A 44 6.50 -27.79 2.09
CA PRO A 44 7.27 -26.86 1.28
C PRO A 44 8.11 -25.98 2.22
N VAL A 45 9.40 -25.86 1.91
CA VAL A 45 10.29 -24.96 2.64
C VAL A 45 9.83 -23.54 2.37
N LEU A 46 9.38 -22.84 3.40
CA LEU A 46 8.78 -21.51 3.30
C LEU A 46 9.86 -20.42 3.29
N PRO A 47 9.68 -19.33 2.52
CA PRO A 47 10.68 -18.28 2.42
C PRO A 47 10.87 -17.47 3.70
N THR A 48 12.10 -17.04 4.00
CA THR A 48 12.41 -16.07 5.06
C THR A 48 11.98 -14.66 4.65
N ALA A 49 11.96 -13.70 5.60
CA ALA A 49 11.70 -12.28 5.32
C ALA A 49 12.61 -11.72 4.21
N GLU A 50 13.86 -12.15 4.20
CA GLU A 50 14.88 -11.79 3.21
C GLU A 50 14.55 -12.37 1.82
N GLN A 51 14.06 -13.61 1.77
CA GLN A 51 13.60 -14.25 0.54
C GLN A 51 12.27 -13.66 0.04
N THR A 52 11.41 -13.22 0.95
CA THR A 52 10.18 -12.47 0.63
C THR A 52 10.49 -11.09 0.05
N LEU A 53 11.45 -10.36 0.63
CA LEU A 53 11.92 -9.08 0.10
C LEU A 53 12.42 -9.24 -1.33
N ALA A 54 13.19 -10.29 -1.63
CA ALA A 54 13.71 -10.58 -2.97
C ALA A 54 12.63 -10.82 -4.05
N LEU A 55 11.35 -10.97 -3.65
CA LEU A 55 10.22 -11.14 -4.57
C LEU A 55 9.53 -9.81 -4.94
N LEU A 56 9.91 -8.69 -4.30
CA LEU A 56 9.39 -7.37 -4.66
C LEU A 56 9.87 -6.94 -6.07
N PRO A 57 9.11 -6.13 -6.83
CA PRO A 57 9.51 -5.66 -8.17
C PRO A 57 10.83 -4.87 -8.19
N ASP A 58 11.14 -4.17 -7.09
CA ASP A 58 12.37 -3.40 -6.90
C ASP A 58 12.83 -3.52 -5.44
N PRO A 59 13.40 -4.68 -5.06
CA PRO A 59 13.61 -5.04 -3.66
C PRO A 59 14.69 -4.21 -2.97
N GLU A 60 15.58 -3.60 -3.76
CA GLU A 60 16.64 -2.72 -3.25
C GLU A 60 16.04 -1.44 -2.68
N ARG A 61 14.94 -0.92 -3.23
CA ARG A 61 14.41 0.40 -2.86
C ARG A 61 13.50 0.42 -1.62
N TYR A 62 13.27 -0.74 -0.99
CA TYR A 62 12.40 -0.86 0.17
C TYR A 62 13.00 -1.71 1.26
N ARG A 63 12.63 -1.38 2.49
CA ARG A 63 12.91 -2.20 3.67
C ARG A 63 11.60 -2.63 4.31
N LEU A 64 11.40 -3.94 4.42
CA LEU A 64 10.36 -4.54 5.25
C LEU A 64 10.93 -4.70 6.66
N VAL A 65 10.40 -3.92 7.61
CA VAL A 65 10.71 -4.09 9.02
C VAL A 65 9.64 -5.00 9.61
N ILE A 66 10.01 -6.22 10.01
CA ILE A 66 9.11 -7.13 10.72
C ILE A 66 9.19 -6.79 12.20
N LEU A 67 8.07 -6.39 12.79
CA LEU A 67 8.00 -5.97 14.19
C LEU A 67 7.69 -7.14 15.14
N ASP A 68 7.38 -8.32 14.59
CA ASP A 68 6.99 -9.50 15.36
C ASP A 68 7.94 -10.68 15.17
N GLU A 69 8.88 -10.83 16.11
CA GLU A 69 9.73 -12.01 16.28
C GLU A 69 8.90 -13.19 16.84
N GLY A 70 7.99 -13.71 16.01
CA GLY A 70 7.06 -14.76 16.41
C GLY A 70 6.11 -15.22 15.30
N LEU A 71 6.15 -14.56 14.15
CA LEU A 71 5.41 -14.97 12.96
C LEU A 71 5.88 -16.35 12.49
N SER A 72 4.91 -17.20 12.12
CA SER A 72 5.23 -18.43 11.41
C SER A 72 5.79 -18.09 10.02
N PRO A 73 6.62 -18.97 9.42
CA PRO A 73 7.09 -18.75 8.04
C PRO A 73 5.95 -18.58 7.03
N ASP A 74 4.81 -19.26 7.24
CA ASP A 74 3.60 -19.08 6.43
C ASP A 74 3.06 -17.64 6.52
N ALA A 75 3.03 -17.07 7.73
CA ALA A 75 2.57 -15.70 7.92
C ALA A 75 3.51 -14.70 7.23
N VAL A 76 4.83 -14.89 7.32
CA VAL A 76 5.82 -14.08 6.61
C VAL A 76 5.60 -14.14 5.09
N GLN A 77 5.36 -15.33 4.54
CA GLN A 77 5.10 -15.46 3.11
C GLN A 77 3.78 -14.78 2.69
N ILE A 78 2.70 -14.94 3.46
CA ILE A 78 1.42 -14.28 3.17
C ILE A 78 1.57 -12.76 3.17
N ILE A 79 2.31 -12.23 4.15
CA ILE A 79 2.64 -10.79 4.21
C ILE A 79 3.38 -10.39 2.94
N GLY A 80 4.44 -11.14 2.59
CA GLY A 80 5.21 -10.94 1.37
C GLY A 80 4.39 -10.80 0.11
N THR A 81 3.56 -11.81 -0.16
CA THR A 81 2.73 -11.82 -1.37
C THR A 81 1.74 -10.65 -1.38
N ARG A 82 1.12 -10.32 -0.23
CA ARG A 82 0.20 -9.18 -0.14
C ARG A 82 0.90 -7.84 -0.33
N ILE A 83 2.13 -7.71 0.17
CA ILE A 83 2.96 -6.53 -0.02
C ILE A 83 3.24 -6.34 -1.50
N ILE A 84 3.66 -7.39 -2.22
CA ILE A 84 3.89 -7.35 -3.68
C ILE A 84 2.64 -6.87 -4.42
N ASP A 85 1.49 -7.49 -4.13
CA ASP A 85 0.23 -7.18 -4.80
C ASP A 85 -0.26 -5.76 -4.52
N THR A 86 0.04 -5.22 -3.34
CA THR A 86 -0.48 -3.92 -2.88
C THR A 86 0.43 -2.75 -3.23
N LEU A 87 1.75 -2.96 -3.20
CA LEU A 87 2.73 -1.91 -3.47
C LEU A 87 2.86 -1.58 -4.96
N GLY A 88 2.78 -2.56 -5.86
CA GLY A 88 2.97 -2.30 -7.30
C GLY A 88 4.32 -1.61 -7.61
N GLU A 89 4.37 -0.75 -8.63
CA GLU A 89 5.55 0.09 -8.98
C GLU A 89 5.65 1.37 -8.14
N ASP A 90 4.87 1.43 -7.07
CA ASP A 90 4.33 2.65 -6.50
C ASP A 90 4.97 2.80 -5.11
N HIS A 91 5.81 3.81 -4.93
CA HIS A 91 6.80 3.91 -3.85
C HIS A 91 6.25 4.63 -2.60
N PHE A 92 6.04 3.92 -1.48
CA PHE A 92 5.32 4.49 -0.33
C PHE A 92 5.68 3.94 1.06
N PHE A 93 5.28 4.68 2.09
CA PHE A 93 5.14 4.17 3.44
C PHE A 93 3.94 3.21 3.52
N GLY A 94 4.12 2.13 4.26
CA GLY A 94 3.07 1.17 4.56
C GLY A 94 3.25 0.52 5.92
N ALA A 95 2.17 -0.06 6.43
CA ALA A 95 2.19 -0.81 7.67
C ALA A 95 1.27 -2.01 7.57
N VAL A 96 1.65 -3.06 8.29
CA VAL A 96 0.94 -4.32 8.38
C VAL A 96 0.49 -4.50 9.82
N ALA A 97 -0.82 -4.60 10.02
CA ALA A 97 -1.43 -4.95 11.30
C ALA A 97 -2.06 -6.33 11.21
N ALA A 98 -2.13 -7.03 12.33
CA ALA A 98 -2.82 -8.31 12.39
C ALA A 98 -3.44 -8.58 13.76
N HIS A 99 -4.42 -9.47 13.74
CA HIS A 99 -4.95 -10.11 14.93
C HIS A 99 -5.10 -11.62 14.69
N LEU A 100 -5.21 -12.40 15.77
CA LEU A 100 -5.57 -13.80 15.72
C LEU A 100 -7.08 -13.94 15.92
N PRO A 101 -7.85 -14.41 14.91
CA PRO A 101 -9.26 -14.69 15.10
C PRO A 101 -9.48 -15.75 16.17
N LYS A 102 -10.64 -15.69 16.82
CA LYS A 102 -11.06 -16.71 17.78
C LYS A 102 -11.02 -18.09 17.12
N ASP A 103 -10.49 -19.08 17.85
CA ASP A 103 -10.38 -20.48 17.42
C ASP A 103 -9.55 -20.70 16.13
N SER A 104 -8.78 -19.70 15.68
CA SER A 104 -7.87 -19.79 14.55
C SER A 104 -6.42 -19.98 15.00
N ARG A 105 -5.61 -20.60 14.14
CA ARG A 105 -4.13 -20.60 14.24
C ARG A 105 -3.47 -19.69 13.20
N GLN A 106 -4.26 -19.07 12.33
CA GLN A 106 -3.80 -18.19 11.26
C GLN A 106 -4.17 -16.75 11.56
N LEU A 107 -3.23 -15.84 11.31
CA LEU A 107 -3.44 -14.40 11.49
C LEU A 107 -4.39 -13.84 10.43
N ALA A 108 -5.27 -12.94 10.85
CA ALA A 108 -5.99 -12.04 9.96
C ALA A 108 -5.14 -10.78 9.79
N ILE A 109 -4.68 -10.52 8.57
CA ILE A 109 -3.69 -9.49 8.25
C ILE A 109 -4.36 -8.33 7.51
N ARG A 110 -3.99 -7.10 7.83
CA ARG A 110 -4.34 -5.87 7.13
C ARG A 110 -3.09 -5.11 6.75
N LEU A 111 -3.09 -4.62 5.52
CA LEU A 111 -2.00 -3.87 4.95
C LEU A 111 -2.57 -2.54 4.48
N ARG A 112 -2.01 -1.46 5.00
CA ARG A 112 -2.20 -0.12 4.44
C ARG A 112 -0.89 0.34 3.86
N ALA A 113 -0.95 0.81 2.63
CA ALA A 113 0.17 1.36 1.90
C ALA A 113 -0.29 2.62 1.18
N LYS A 114 0.63 3.25 0.46
CA LYS A 114 0.34 4.46 -0.32
C LYS A 114 0.09 5.69 0.54
N LEU A 115 0.76 5.79 1.68
CA LEU A 115 0.66 6.96 2.56
C LEU A 115 1.97 7.76 2.61
N HIS A 116 1.87 8.98 3.11
CA HIS A 116 2.97 9.95 3.13
C HIS A 116 3.84 9.88 4.39
N SER A 117 3.48 9.10 5.41
CA SER A 117 4.31 8.87 6.61
C SER A 117 4.08 7.48 7.16
N ILE A 118 5.05 6.99 7.95
CA ILE A 118 4.90 5.71 8.64
C ILE A 118 3.80 5.78 9.71
N GLU A 119 3.68 6.89 10.45
CA GLU A 119 2.64 7.07 11.47
C GLU A 119 1.22 6.96 10.87
N ALA A 120 0.99 7.59 9.71
CA ALA A 120 -0.29 7.48 9.02
C ALA A 120 -0.56 6.04 8.60
N ALA A 121 0.46 5.33 8.09
CA ALA A 121 0.32 3.96 7.66
C ALA A 121 -0.01 3.02 8.82
N GLU A 122 0.67 3.16 9.95
CA GLU A 122 0.43 2.38 11.16
C GLU A 122 -0.97 2.59 11.71
N ARG A 123 -1.38 3.86 11.85
CA ARG A 123 -2.73 4.22 12.32
C ARG A 123 -3.79 3.62 11.41
N ALA A 124 -3.67 3.83 10.10
CA ALA A 124 -4.63 3.29 9.13
C ALA A 124 -4.67 1.75 9.16
N ALA A 125 -3.52 1.07 9.28
CA ALA A 125 -3.48 -0.40 9.33
C ALA A 125 -4.14 -0.94 10.60
N LEU A 126 -3.93 -0.28 11.75
CA LEU A 126 -4.56 -0.64 13.02
C LEU A 126 -6.07 -0.39 13.01
N ASP A 127 -6.52 0.74 12.47
CA ASP A 127 -7.95 1.05 12.29
C ASP A 127 -8.60 0.02 11.35
N ASP A 128 -7.93 -0.27 10.22
CA ASP A 128 -8.09 -1.43 9.34
C ASP A 128 -8.45 -2.73 10.09
N CYS A 129 -7.50 -3.11 10.95
CA CYS A 129 -7.53 -4.34 11.69
C CYS A 129 -8.65 -4.36 12.74
N GLU A 130 -8.80 -3.30 13.52
CA GLU A 130 -9.80 -3.22 14.59
C GLU A 130 -11.23 -3.19 14.03
N ALA A 131 -11.45 -2.56 12.88
CA ALA A 131 -12.75 -2.55 12.21
C ALA A 131 -13.25 -3.95 11.82
N GLU A 132 -12.34 -4.89 11.55
CA GLU A 132 -12.67 -6.26 11.14
C GLU A 132 -12.47 -7.29 12.26
N ARG A 133 -12.00 -6.85 13.43
CA ARG A 133 -11.81 -7.71 14.60
C ARG A 133 -13.15 -8.18 15.16
N THR A 134 -13.29 -9.49 15.37
CA THR A 134 -14.48 -10.10 15.96
C THR A 134 -14.33 -10.32 17.47
N GLU A 135 -15.46 -10.54 18.14
CA GLU A 135 -15.48 -10.84 19.57
C GLU A 135 -14.68 -12.13 19.88
N GLY A 136 -13.80 -12.06 20.89
CA GLY A 136 -12.93 -13.16 21.30
C GLY A 136 -11.67 -13.34 20.46
N ALA A 137 -11.46 -12.53 19.42
CA ALA A 137 -10.17 -12.43 18.75
C ALA A 137 -9.13 -11.70 19.64
N SER A 138 -7.84 -11.91 19.37
CA SER A 138 -6.77 -11.12 20.01
C SER A 138 -6.90 -9.63 19.65
N ALA A 139 -6.29 -8.74 20.44
CA ALA A 139 -6.13 -7.35 20.04
C ALA A 139 -5.35 -7.24 18.72
N CYS A 140 -5.63 -6.20 17.94
CA CYS A 140 -4.80 -5.86 16.79
C CYS A 140 -3.45 -5.32 17.24
N ARG A 141 -2.43 -5.65 16.47
CA ARG A 141 -1.07 -5.14 16.67
C ARG A 141 -0.36 -5.00 15.34
N LEU A 142 0.63 -4.11 15.30
CA LEU A 142 1.54 -4.00 14.18
C LEU A 142 2.44 -5.25 14.13
N ILE A 143 2.63 -5.76 12.92
CA ILE A 143 3.52 -6.90 12.65
C ILE A 143 4.55 -6.58 11.57
N GLY A 144 4.41 -5.44 10.87
CA GLY A 144 5.46 -4.95 10.01
C GLY A 144 5.24 -3.52 9.51
N GLN A 145 6.31 -2.94 8.99
CA GLN A 145 6.36 -1.64 8.35
C GLN A 145 7.05 -1.76 6.99
N ILE A 146 6.64 -0.94 6.05
CA ILE A 146 7.23 -0.80 4.73
C ILE A 146 7.73 0.63 4.66
N VAL A 147 9.04 0.79 4.57
CA VAL A 147 9.69 2.09 4.47
C VAL A 147 10.63 2.11 3.27
N PRO A 148 10.92 3.30 2.69
CA PRO A 148 11.99 3.44 1.71
C PRO A 148 13.34 2.95 2.28
N GLU A 149 14.22 2.40 1.44
CA GLU A 149 15.52 1.87 1.89
C GLU A 149 16.36 2.90 2.65
N GLU A 150 16.48 4.11 2.08
CA GLU A 150 17.26 5.21 2.65
C GLU A 150 16.49 6.05 3.69
N TRP A 151 15.30 5.59 4.11
CA TRP A 151 14.49 6.34 5.08
C TRP A 151 15.12 6.35 6.48
N THR A 152 15.09 7.53 7.08
CA THR A 152 15.48 7.83 8.47
C THR A 152 14.41 8.70 9.11
N ASP A 153 14.40 8.82 10.45
CA ASP A 153 13.45 9.69 11.17
C ASP A 153 13.56 11.18 10.76
N ASP A 154 14.69 11.59 10.16
CA ASP A 154 14.92 12.94 9.65
C ASP A 154 14.47 13.12 8.18
N THR A 155 14.08 12.04 7.50
CA THR A 155 13.58 12.11 6.12
C THR A 155 12.19 12.74 6.12
N PRO A 156 11.92 13.78 5.30
CA PRO A 156 10.60 14.40 5.24
C PRO A 156 9.52 13.35 4.96
N ASP A 157 8.40 13.47 5.68
CA ASP A 157 7.23 12.65 5.45
C ASP A 157 6.56 13.03 4.11
N LEU A 158 7.16 12.60 3.01
CA LEU A 158 6.65 12.76 1.66
C LEU A 158 6.70 11.40 0.99
N SER A 159 5.65 11.08 0.24
CA SER A 159 5.72 9.89 -0.61
C SER A 159 6.79 10.10 -1.66
N HIS A 160 7.39 9.02 -2.14
CA HIS A 160 8.34 9.10 -3.23
C HIS A 160 7.72 9.74 -4.48
N ASP A 161 6.42 9.55 -4.74
CA ASP A 161 5.72 10.24 -5.82
C ASP A 161 5.76 11.75 -5.68
N VAL A 162 5.55 12.28 -4.47
CA VAL A 162 5.65 13.71 -4.19
C VAL A 162 7.10 14.17 -4.39
N MET A 163 8.07 13.43 -3.87
CA MET A 163 9.49 13.75 -4.02
C MET A 163 9.94 13.72 -5.49
N TYR A 164 9.48 12.72 -6.24
CA TYR A 164 9.73 12.60 -7.67
C TYR A 164 9.06 13.73 -8.42
N ALA A 165 7.77 13.99 -8.20
CA ALA A 165 7.07 15.10 -8.83
C ALA A 165 7.72 16.45 -8.51
N LEU A 166 8.16 16.66 -7.28
CA LEU A 166 8.92 17.84 -6.88
C LEU A 166 10.24 17.94 -7.66
N SER A 167 11.03 16.86 -7.72
CA SER A 167 12.28 16.82 -8.48
C SER A 167 12.09 17.12 -9.98
N GLN A 168 11.01 16.61 -10.59
CA GLN A 168 10.70 16.80 -12.00
C GLN A 168 10.11 18.18 -12.27
N SER A 169 9.45 18.79 -11.29
CA SER A 169 8.71 20.05 -11.46
C SER A 169 9.48 21.26 -10.99
N ALA A 170 10.49 21.10 -10.12
CA ALA A 170 11.21 22.22 -9.53
C ALA A 170 11.89 23.14 -10.56
N GLY A 171 12.39 22.59 -11.67
CA GLY A 171 12.96 23.38 -12.76
C GLY A 171 11.96 23.92 -13.79
N ARG A 172 10.67 23.56 -13.67
CA ARG A 172 9.60 23.90 -14.63
C ARG A 172 8.56 24.85 -14.03
N LEU A 173 8.41 24.85 -12.71
CA LEU A 173 7.49 25.73 -12.01
C LEU A 173 8.17 27.08 -11.76
N ASP A 174 7.51 28.15 -12.17
CA ASP A 174 7.98 29.51 -11.89
C ASP A 174 7.71 29.90 -10.43
N GLY A 175 8.71 30.45 -9.75
CA GLY A 175 8.59 31.04 -8.41
C GLY A 175 8.55 30.04 -7.26
N PRO A 176 8.13 30.48 -6.05
CA PRO A 176 7.99 29.64 -4.86
C PRO A 176 7.20 28.36 -5.13
N ILE A 177 7.70 27.23 -4.65
CA ILE A 177 7.02 25.93 -4.76
C ILE A 177 6.30 25.64 -3.45
N VAL A 178 5.04 25.24 -3.57
CA VAL A 178 4.21 24.80 -2.45
C VAL A 178 3.73 23.38 -2.71
N VAL A 179 3.91 22.50 -1.71
CA VAL A 179 3.37 21.14 -1.72
C VAL A 179 2.38 20.98 -0.57
N ALA A 180 1.16 20.58 -0.90
CA ALA A 180 0.16 20.13 0.05
C ALA A 180 0.04 18.61 0.01
N ARG A 181 -0.13 17.95 1.16
CA ARG A 181 -0.42 16.51 1.24
C ARG A 181 -1.58 16.25 2.18
N SER A 182 -2.29 15.16 1.99
CA SER A 182 -3.20 14.58 2.97
C SER A 182 -2.38 13.83 4.02
N ARG A 183 -2.84 13.82 5.27
CA ARG A 183 -2.19 13.06 6.35
C ARG A 183 -2.68 11.62 6.39
N ASP A 184 -3.90 11.37 5.96
CA ASP A 184 -4.57 10.07 6.08
C ASP A 184 -4.81 9.38 4.72
N THR A 185 -4.47 10.03 3.60
CA THR A 185 -4.62 9.47 2.26
C THR A 185 -3.36 9.67 1.40
N ALA A 186 -3.37 9.08 0.20
CA ALA A 186 -2.31 9.24 -0.80
C ALA A 186 -2.38 10.57 -1.58
N ASN A 187 -3.35 11.45 -1.27
CA ASN A 187 -3.62 12.63 -2.09
C ASN A 187 -2.68 13.78 -1.74
N TRP A 188 -2.22 14.49 -2.76
CA TRP A 188 -1.32 15.63 -2.63
C TRP A 188 -1.51 16.59 -3.82
N ALA A 189 -0.93 17.78 -3.73
CA ALA A 189 -0.89 18.77 -4.80
C ALA A 189 0.43 19.56 -4.76
N ILE A 190 0.94 19.93 -5.93
CA ILE A 190 2.11 20.79 -6.09
C ILE A 190 1.75 22.03 -6.93
N TRP A 191 2.15 23.20 -6.47
CA TRP A 191 1.93 24.46 -7.16
C TRP A 191 3.21 25.30 -7.17
N GLY A 192 3.39 26.08 -8.24
CA GLY A 192 4.45 27.07 -8.38
C GLY A 192 3.89 28.48 -8.56
N GLY A 193 4.52 29.44 -7.90
CA GLY A 193 4.27 30.87 -8.08
C GLY A 193 3.83 31.57 -6.79
N GLU A 194 3.71 32.89 -6.88
CA GLU A 194 3.27 33.73 -5.75
C GLU A 194 1.85 33.37 -5.31
N ASP A 195 1.61 33.42 -3.99
CA ASP A 195 0.30 33.22 -3.35
C ASP A 195 -0.42 31.89 -3.68
N THR A 196 0.34 30.84 -4.02
CA THR A 196 -0.22 29.53 -4.42
C THR A 196 -0.60 28.58 -3.29
N ARG A 197 -0.35 28.98 -2.04
CA ARG A 197 -0.60 28.15 -0.85
C ARG A 197 -2.03 27.63 -0.76
N GLN A 198 -3.02 28.51 -0.95
CA GLN A 198 -4.42 28.13 -0.87
C GLN A 198 -4.82 27.21 -2.02
N SER A 199 -4.30 27.44 -3.22
CA SER A 199 -4.56 26.58 -4.39
C SER A 199 -4.08 25.14 -4.16
N ALA A 200 -2.90 24.97 -3.55
CA ALA A 200 -2.39 23.64 -3.20
C ALA A 200 -3.30 22.92 -2.18
N LEU A 201 -3.72 23.63 -1.12
CA LEU A 201 -4.65 23.06 -0.13
C LEU A 201 -6.01 22.72 -0.73
N ASP A 202 -6.57 23.59 -1.57
CA ASP A 202 -7.88 23.40 -2.17
C ASP A 202 -7.89 22.20 -3.12
N GLU A 203 -6.85 22.05 -3.94
CA GLU A 203 -6.69 20.91 -4.86
C GLU A 203 -6.50 19.60 -4.09
N CYS A 204 -5.59 19.57 -3.12
CA CYS A 204 -5.36 18.38 -2.29
C CYS A 204 -6.67 17.96 -1.60
N ASN A 205 -7.35 18.89 -0.92
CA ASN A 205 -8.58 18.59 -0.21
C ASN A 205 -9.73 18.22 -1.16
N ALA A 206 -9.74 18.73 -2.40
CA ALA A 206 -10.71 18.31 -3.40
C ALA A 206 -10.49 16.84 -3.82
N ALA A 207 -9.24 16.41 -4.01
CA ALA A 207 -8.91 15.02 -4.29
C ALA A 207 -9.28 14.09 -3.11
N VAL A 208 -8.98 14.49 -1.87
CA VAL A 208 -9.39 13.76 -0.66
C VAL A 208 -10.91 13.55 -0.62
N ARG A 209 -11.70 14.59 -0.90
CA ARG A 209 -13.18 14.48 -0.96
C ARG A 209 -13.64 13.57 -2.09
N ALA A 210 -13.02 13.66 -3.26
CA ALA A 210 -13.35 12.81 -4.41
C ALA A 210 -13.12 11.32 -4.10
N ALA A 211 -12.13 11.02 -3.26
CA ALA A 211 -11.86 9.68 -2.73
C ALA A 211 -12.79 9.25 -1.58
N GLY A 212 -13.74 10.11 -1.15
CA GLY A 212 -14.68 9.82 -0.06
C GLY A 212 -14.11 9.97 1.35
N ALA A 213 -12.94 10.61 1.50
CA ALA A 213 -12.29 10.86 2.79
C ALA A 213 -12.57 12.28 3.32
N VAL A 214 -12.33 12.47 4.62
CA VAL A 214 -12.46 13.78 5.28
C VAL A 214 -11.26 14.65 4.91
N PRO A 215 -11.44 15.91 4.44
CA PRO A 215 -10.34 16.83 4.16
C PRO A 215 -9.40 17.03 5.34
N ASP A 216 -8.11 16.82 5.12
CA ASP A 216 -7.10 16.82 6.17
C ASP A 216 -5.73 17.35 5.70
N CYS A 217 -5.68 18.00 4.54
CA CYS A 217 -4.41 18.37 3.92
C CYS A 217 -3.66 19.50 4.66
N ASP A 218 -2.34 19.38 4.73
CA ASP A 218 -1.41 20.37 5.26
C ASP A 218 -0.32 20.73 4.23
N ILE A 219 0.39 21.84 4.47
CA ILE A 219 1.54 22.25 3.66
C ILE A 219 2.81 21.65 4.25
N VAL A 220 3.58 20.97 3.42
CA VAL A 220 4.80 20.25 3.82
C VAL A 220 6.06 20.74 3.12
N VAL A 221 5.91 21.41 1.99
CA VAL A 221 6.99 22.16 1.35
C VAL A 221 6.47 23.56 1.07
N GLU A 222 7.26 24.55 1.45
CA GLU A 222 7.04 25.96 1.14
C GLU A 222 8.42 26.59 0.95
N ASP A 223 8.89 26.58 -0.30
CA ASP A 223 10.16 27.20 -0.66
C ASP A 223 9.96 28.71 -0.79
N ALA A 224 10.57 29.47 0.12
CA ALA A 224 10.59 30.93 0.02
C ALA A 224 11.39 31.37 -1.23
N PRO A 225 11.02 32.50 -1.87
CA PRO A 225 11.67 33.00 -3.09
C PRO A 225 13.16 33.31 -2.93
#